data_AF-A0A840IKV2-F1
#
_entry.id   AF-A0A840IKV2-F1
#
_cell.length_a   1.000
_cell.length_b   1.000
_cell.length_c   1.000
_cell.angle_alpha   90.00
_cell.angle_beta   90.00
_cell.angle_gamma   90.00
#
_symmetry.space_group_name_H-M   'P 1'
#
loop_
_entity.id
_entity.type
_entity.pdbx_description
1 polymer ?
#
loop_
_entity_poly.entity_id
_entity_poly.type
_entity_poly.pdbx_seq_one_letter_code
_entity_poly.pdbx_strand_id
1 'polypeptide(L)' 'MAVIDRQIRRFGRGGAQVTISTVTFEGHLQVLDTSVMQRSLTFGIGRAKSYGCGLLTLARPAPNETS' A
#
# COMPACT_ATOMS: atom_id res chain seq x y z
N MET A 1 4.60 10.41 6.45
CA MET A 1 4.84 9.14 5.73
C MET A 1 6.26 9.10 5.21
N ALA A 2 6.94 7.97 5.37
CA ALA A 2 8.26 7.69 4.83
C ALA A 2 8.22 6.43 3.95
N VAL A 3 9.17 6.33 3.01
CA VAL A 3 9.42 5.09 2.26
C VAL A 3 10.33 4.21 3.08
N ILE A 4 9.87 3.01 3.42
CA ILE A 4 10.65 2.05 4.22
C ILE A 4 11.25 0.92 3.38
N ASP A 5 10.69 0.65 2.20
CA ASP A 5 11.21 -0.37 1.28
C ASP A 5 10.90 0.01 -0.19
N ARG A 6 11.83 -0.35 -1.08
CA ARG A 6 11.65 -0.23 -2.53
C ARG A 6 12.30 -1.43 -3.21
N GLN A 7 11.59 -2.08 -4.12
CA GLN A 7 12.12 -3.26 -4.80
C GLN A 7 11.52 -3.42 -6.19
N ILE A 8 12.31 -3.99 -7.11
CA ILE A 8 11.85 -4.41 -8.43
C ILE A 8 11.78 -5.93 -8.42
N ARG A 9 10.58 -6.49 -8.50
CA ARG A 9 10.35 -7.93 -8.58
C ARG A 9 10.24 -8.36 -10.03
N ARG A 10 11.00 -9.37 -10.41
CA ARG A 10 10.94 -10.02 -11.72
C ARG A 10 10.66 -11.51 -11.52
N PHE A 11 9.57 -12.02 -12.09
CA PHE A 11 9.19 -13.43 -11.93
C PHE A 11 8.40 -13.91 -13.16
N GLY A 12 8.37 -15.23 -13.38
CA GLY A 12 7.60 -15.84 -14.46
C GLY A 12 6.15 -16.12 -14.04
N ARG A 13 5.19 -15.89 -14.94
CA ARG A 13 3.79 -16.30 -14.76
C ARG A 13 3.16 -16.63 -16.11
N GLY A 14 2.59 -17.83 -16.25
CA GLY A 14 1.91 -18.26 -17.48
C GLY A 14 2.79 -18.23 -18.73
N GLY A 15 4.10 -18.51 -18.60
CA GLY A 15 5.05 -18.48 -19.71
C GLY A 15 5.61 -17.09 -20.07
N ALA A 16 5.14 -16.01 -19.42
CA ALA A 16 5.66 -14.66 -19.61
C ALA A 16 6.47 -14.17 -18.40
N GLN A 17 7.46 -13.30 -18.64
CA GLN A 17 8.20 -12.61 -17.58
C GLN A 17 7.45 -11.34 -17.16
N VAL A 18 7.17 -11.22 -15.87
CA VAL A 18 6.49 -10.08 -15.26
C VAL A 18 7.51 -9.26 -14.46
N THR A 19 7.51 -7.94 -14.63
CA THR A 19 8.35 -7.00 -13.86
C THR A 19 7.46 -5.99 -13.14
N ILE A 20 7.64 -5.84 -11.82
CA ILE A 20 6.84 -4.95 -10.97
C ILE A 20 7.77 -4.16 -10.05
N SER A 21 7.63 -2.84 -10.06
CA SER A 21 8.26 -1.97 -9.06
C SER A 21 7.30 -1.76 -7.91
N THR A 22 7.74 -2.04 -6.68
CA THR A 22 6.93 -1.88 -5.46
C THR A 22 7.64 -0.95 -4.48
N VAL A 23 6.85 -0.17 -3.75
CA VAL A 23 7.32 0.72 -2.69
C VAL A 23 6.41 0.51 -1.48
N THR A 24 7.02 0.36 -0.31
CA THR A 24 6.31 0.25 0.97
C THR A 24 6.43 1.58 1.70
N PHE A 25 5.29 2.15 2.05
CA PHE A 25 5.22 3.39 2.81
C PHE A 25 4.70 3.12 4.21
N GLU A 26 5.25 3.81 5.19
CA GLU A 26 4.81 3.73 6.58
C GLU A 26 4.68 5.13 7.21
N GLY A 27 3.77 5.26 8.17
CA GLY A 27 3.61 6.44 9.01
C GLY A 27 2.15 6.80 9.24
N HIS A 28 1.96 7.97 9.83
CA HIS A 28 0.63 8.51 10.13
C HIS A 28 -0.01 9.16 8.91
N LEU A 29 -1.34 9.06 8.87
CA LEU A 29 -2.18 9.72 7.88
C LEU A 29 -3.39 10.33 8.57
N GLN A 30 -3.87 11.43 8.02
CA GLN A 30 -5.14 12.04 8.40
C GLN A 30 -6.20 11.66 7.37
N VAL A 31 -7.35 11.16 7.84
CA VAL A 31 -8.49 10.89 6.95
C VAL A 31 -9.17 12.20 6.62
N LEU A 32 -9.03 12.64 5.36
CA LEU A 32 -9.67 13.85 4.85
C LEU A 32 -11.10 13.59 4.37
N ASP A 33 -11.35 12.40 3.80
CA ASP A 33 -12.66 11.93 3.35
C ASP A 33 -12.79 10.44 3.69
N THR A 34 -13.79 10.10 4.48
CA THR A 34 -14.04 8.75 4.96
C THR A 34 -14.51 7.81 3.85
N SER A 35 -15.29 8.29 2.89
CA SER A 35 -15.81 7.50 1.77
C SER A 35 -14.68 7.09 0.81
N VAL A 36 -13.78 8.03 0.51
CA VAL A 36 -12.59 7.79 -0.32
C VAL A 36 -11.64 6.82 0.39
N MET A 37 -11.47 6.97 1.70
CA MET A 37 -10.62 6.09 2.50
C MET A 37 -11.16 4.66 2.54
N GLN A 38 -12.46 4.48 2.78
CA GLN A 38 -13.10 3.16 2.77
C GLN A 38 -12.94 2.47 1.42
N ARG A 39 -13.15 3.20 0.32
CA ARG A 39 -12.93 2.67 -1.04
C ARG A 39 -11.46 2.29 -1.25
N SER A 40 -10.53 3.11 -0.78
CA SER A 40 -9.10 2.83 -0.93
C SER A 40 -8.66 1.60 -0.15
N LEU A 41 -9.20 1.39 1.06
CA LEU A 41 -8.95 0.21 1.89
C LEU A 41 -9.51 -1.08 1.26
N THR A 42 -10.72 -1.02 0.71
CA THR A 42 -11.41 -2.20 0.18
C THR A 42 -10.97 -2.58 -1.22
N PHE A 43 -10.73 -1.60 -2.10
CA PHE A 43 -10.34 -1.85 -3.49
C PHE A 43 -8.82 -1.83 -3.70
N GLY A 44 -8.06 -1.41 -2.69
CA GLY A 44 -6.63 -1.16 -2.77
C GLY A 44 -6.25 0.04 -3.64
N ILE A 45 -5.00 0.49 -3.51
CA ILE A 45 -4.46 1.68 -4.18
C ILE A 45 -3.50 1.28 -5.30
N GLY A 46 -3.62 1.90 -6.47
CA GLY A 46 -2.66 1.75 -7.57
C GLY A 46 -2.82 0.48 -8.42
N ARG A 47 -1.75 0.14 -9.15
CA ARG A 47 -1.70 -1.00 -10.10
C ARG A 47 -1.13 -2.25 -9.42
N ALA A 48 -1.12 -3.37 -10.15
CA ALA A 48 -0.52 -4.63 -9.72
C ALA A 48 -1.14 -5.27 -8.45
N LYS A 49 -2.44 -5.03 -8.20
CA LYS A 49 -3.18 -5.55 -7.04
C LYS A 49 -3.15 -7.08 -6.94
N SER A 50 -3.25 -7.76 -8.07
CA SER A 50 -3.14 -9.22 -8.18
C SER A 50 -1.73 -9.76 -7.84
N TYR A 51 -0.75 -8.88 -7.64
CA TYR A 51 0.63 -9.22 -7.33
C TYR A 51 1.05 -8.81 -5.92
N GLY A 52 0.08 -8.56 -5.03
CA GLY A 52 0.32 -8.18 -3.64
C GLY A 52 0.59 -6.69 -3.42
N CYS A 53 0.34 -5.84 -4.42
CA CYS A 53 0.46 -4.39 -4.29
C CYS A 53 -0.87 -3.74 -3.90
N GLY A 54 -0.80 -2.55 -3.32
CA GLY A 54 -1.98 -1.70 -3.11
C GLY A 54 -2.83 -2.02 -1.90
N LEU A 55 -2.46 -3.02 -1.09
CA LEU A 55 -3.06 -3.22 0.22
C LEU A 55 -2.64 -2.09 1.16
N LEU A 56 -3.61 -1.51 1.85
CA LEU A 56 -3.38 -0.53 2.91
C LEU A 56 -3.78 -1.14 4.24
N THR A 57 -2.89 -1.07 5.23
CA THR A 57 -3.16 -1.54 6.60
C THR A 57 -3.17 -0.34 7.52
N LEU A 58 -4.18 -0.24 8.39
CA LEU A 58 -4.29 0.80 9.40
C LEU A 58 -4.23 0.19 10.79
N ALA A 59 -3.59 0.91 11.70
CA ALA A 59 -3.66 0.69 13.12
C ALA A 59 -4.08 2.00 13.80
N ARG A 60 -4.70 1.90 14.97
CA ARG A 60 -4.93 3.08 15.80
C ARG A 60 -3.57 3.62 16.27
N PRO A 61 -3.32 4.94 16.20
CA PRO A 61 -2.10 5.51 16.77
C PRO A 61 -2.03 5.19 18.27
N ALA A 62 -0.82 5.01 18.79
CA ALA A 62 -0.62 4.77 20.22
C ALA A 62 -1.17 5.94 21.04
N PRO A 63 -1.74 5.71 22.24
CA PRO A 63 -2.42 6.74 23.05
C PRO A 63 -1.53 7.94 23.44
N ASN A 64 -0.22 7.81 23.26
CA ASN A 64 0.83 8.79 23.56
C ASN A 64 1.39 9.50 22.31
N GLU A 65 0.86 9.22 21.11
CA GLU A 65 1.10 9.98 19.87
C GLU A 65 -0.18 10.72 19.48
N THR A 66 -0.70 11.56 20.37
CA THR A 66 -1.69 12.56 19.99
C THR A 66 -0.91 13.82 19.63
N SER A 67 -0.76 14.06 18.33
CA SER A 67 -0.19 15.29 17.79
C SER A 67 -1.23 16.40 17.69
#